data_AF-A0A3D3CS88-F1
#
_entry.id   AF-A0A3D3CS88-F1
#
_cell.length_a   1.000
_cell.length_b   1.000
_cell.length_c   1.000
_cell.angle_alpha   90.00
_cell.angle_beta   90.00
_cell.angle_gamma   90.00
#
_symmetry.space_group_name_H-M   'P 1'
#
loop_
_entity.id
_entity.type
_entity.pdbx_description
1 polymer ?
#
loop_
_entity_poly.entity_id
_entity_poly.type
_entity_poly.pdbx_seq_one_letter_code
_entity_poly.pdbx_strand_id
1 'polypeptide(L)'
;MRLFYGILLMVFFSASGAHAQNRMAGFSENGPALTLRFYPNPASSYITFDDFSKKYDKNYTIQIFNFLGKKVYEFSLGDQKYIVNISDYFRGIYIFQLRDPKGQIVESGKFQVNK
;
A
#
# COMPACT_ATOMS: atom_id res chain seq x y z
N MET A 1 -18.18 41.54 -29.73
CA MET A 1 -18.14 40.13 -30.17
C MET A 1 -16.87 39.38 -29.74
N ARG A 2 -15.67 39.98 -29.72
CA ARG A 2 -14.42 39.29 -29.30
C ARG A 2 -14.31 38.95 -27.79
N LEU A 3 -14.91 39.76 -26.90
CA LEU A 3 -14.87 39.51 -25.44
C LEU A 3 -15.75 38.33 -24.98
N PHE A 4 -16.81 37.99 -25.74
CA PHE A 4 -17.75 36.93 -25.37
C PHE A 4 -17.11 35.53 -25.47
N TYR A 5 -16.23 35.32 -26.44
CA TYR A 5 -15.52 34.05 -26.62
C TYR A 5 -14.52 33.77 -25.49
N GLY A 6 -13.94 34.81 -24.88
CA GLY A 6 -13.01 34.64 -23.75
C GLY A 6 -13.70 34.10 -22.49
N ILE A 7 -14.93 34.56 -22.22
CA ILE A 7 -15.74 34.08 -21.08
C ILE A 7 -16.24 32.64 -21.34
N LEU A 8 -16.60 32.32 -22.58
CA LEU A 8 -17.04 30.97 -22.96
C LEU A 8 -15.92 29.91 -22.81
N LEU A 9 -14.66 30.31 -23.03
CA LEU A 9 -13.50 29.42 -22.95
C LEU A 9 -13.07 29.16 -21.50
N MET A 10 -13.29 30.11 -20.59
CA MET A 10 -12.97 29.99 -19.16
C MET A 10 -13.93 29.05 -18.42
N VAL A 11 -15.20 28.98 -18.84
CA VAL A 11 -16.21 28.07 -18.26
C VAL A 11 -15.98 26.61 -18.66
N PHE A 12 -15.35 26.36 -19.82
CA PHE A 12 -15.04 25.00 -20.28
C PHE A 12 -13.88 24.34 -19.51
N PHE A 13 -13.01 25.12 -18.86
CA PHE A 13 -11.88 24.59 -18.08
C PHE A 13 -12.28 24.14 -16.66
N SER A 14 -13.45 24.56 -16.17
CA SER A 14 -13.94 24.25 -14.82
C SER A 14 -14.65 22.89 -14.70
N ALA A 15 -14.89 22.19 -15.82
CA ALA A 15 -15.67 20.96 -15.85
C ALA A 15 -14.83 19.67 -15.71
N SER A 16 -13.51 19.78 -15.59
CA SER A 16 -12.67 18.63 -15.23
C SER A 16 -12.75 18.39 -13.72
N GLY A 17 -13.84 17.74 -13.28
CA GLY A 17 -13.94 17.21 -11.93
C GLY A 17 -12.79 16.22 -11.69
N ALA A 18 -11.73 16.69 -11.05
CA ALA A 18 -10.65 15.82 -10.60
C ALA A 18 -11.21 14.93 -9.48
N HIS A 19 -11.68 13.73 -9.85
CA HIS A 19 -11.96 12.65 -8.90
C HIS A 19 -10.63 12.10 -8.36
N ALA A 20 -9.92 12.90 -7.56
CA ALA A 20 -8.69 12.48 -6.88
C ALA A 20 -8.95 11.98 -5.44
N GLN A 21 -10.21 11.85 -5.04
CA GLN A 21 -10.59 11.48 -3.69
C GLN A 21 -11.21 10.09 -3.64
N ASN A 22 -10.47 9.06 -4.06
CA ASN A 22 -10.64 7.77 -3.40
C ASN A 22 -10.03 7.93 -2.01
N ARG A 23 -10.85 8.33 -1.03
CA ARG A 23 -10.50 8.14 0.37
C ARG A 23 -10.24 6.65 0.53
N MET A 24 -8.96 6.29 0.61
CA MET A 24 -8.54 4.98 1.07
C MET A 24 -9.33 4.70 2.34
N ALA A 25 -10.10 3.61 2.35
CA ALA A 25 -10.74 3.15 3.57
C ALA A 25 -9.66 3.14 4.65
N GLY A 26 -9.85 3.98 5.67
CA GLY A 26 -8.92 4.05 6.79
C GLY A 26 -8.70 2.66 7.33
N PHE A 27 -7.46 2.37 7.71
CA PHE A 27 -7.03 1.13 8.34
C PHE A 27 -8.10 0.65 9.34
N SER A 28 -8.94 -0.29 8.91
CA SER A 28 -10.03 -0.78 9.75
C SER A 28 -9.43 -1.75 10.74
N GLU A 29 -9.29 -1.32 11.99
CA GLU A 29 -8.98 -2.21 13.12
C GLU A 29 -10.10 -3.24 13.40
N ASN A 30 -11.23 -3.20 12.66
CA ASN A 30 -12.39 -4.08 12.89
C ASN A 30 -12.99 -4.68 11.60
N GLY A 31 -12.19 -4.89 10.55
CA GLY A 31 -12.59 -5.76 9.43
C GLY A 31 -12.48 -7.25 9.82
N PRO A 32 -13.18 -8.18 9.15
CA PRO A 32 -13.02 -9.61 9.44
C PRO A 32 -11.53 -9.96 9.35
N ALA A 33 -10.96 -10.37 10.49
CA ALA A 33 -9.54 -10.58 10.71
C ALA A 33 -8.99 -11.67 9.79
N LEU A 34 -8.65 -11.28 8.57
CA LEU A 34 -7.62 -11.91 7.79
C LEU A 34 -6.37 -11.10 8.14
N THR A 35 -5.64 -11.58 9.14
CA THR A 35 -4.48 -10.85 9.68
C THR A 35 -3.23 -11.59 9.25
N LEU A 36 -2.64 -11.17 8.13
CA LEU A 36 -1.27 -11.52 7.78
C LEU A 36 -0.38 -11.25 8.99
N ARG A 37 0.33 -12.27 9.47
CA ARG A 37 1.19 -12.11 10.64
C ARG A 37 2.53 -11.56 10.20
N PHE A 38 3.00 -10.52 10.90
CA PHE A 38 4.32 -9.95 10.64
C PHE A 38 5.09 -9.65 11.93
N TYR A 39 6.37 -9.98 11.95
CA TYR A 39 7.23 -9.87 13.14
C TYR A 39 8.73 -9.89 12.78
N PRO A 40 9.62 -9.36 13.65
CA PRO A 40 9.32 -8.54 14.81
C PRO A 40 8.88 -7.13 14.39
N ASN A 41 8.17 -6.43 15.29
CA ASN A 41 7.87 -5.00 15.14
C ASN A 41 8.00 -4.36 16.54
N PRO A 42 8.99 -3.47 16.79
CA PRO A 42 9.95 -2.91 15.83
C PRO A 42 10.95 -3.93 15.26
N ALA A 43 11.35 -3.72 14.01
CA ALA A 43 12.28 -4.56 13.25
C ALA A 43 13.65 -3.89 13.11
N SER A 44 14.74 -4.67 13.14
CA SER A 44 16.11 -4.15 13.10
C SER A 44 16.92 -4.56 11.86
N SER A 45 16.80 -5.81 11.43
CA SER A 45 17.54 -6.36 10.27
C SER A 45 16.69 -7.22 9.33
N TYR A 46 15.60 -7.79 9.83
CA TYR A 46 14.64 -8.53 9.05
C TYR A 46 13.22 -8.32 9.55
N ILE A 47 12.25 -8.50 8.67
CA ILE A 47 10.84 -8.69 9.01
C ILE A 47 10.33 -9.94 8.32
N THR A 48 9.56 -10.73 9.06
CA THR A 48 8.96 -11.96 8.59
C THR A 48 7.49 -11.71 8.32
N PHE A 49 7.00 -12.16 7.17
CA PHE A 49 5.58 -12.29 6.84
C PHE A 49 5.23 -13.77 6.81
N ASP A 50 4.22 -14.16 7.59
CA ASP A 50 3.85 -15.54 7.84
C ASP A 50 2.31 -15.68 7.91
N ASP A 51 1.82 -16.92 7.91
CA ASP A 51 0.40 -17.26 8.05
C ASP A 51 -0.45 -16.65 6.93
N PHE A 52 -0.01 -16.83 5.69
CA PHE A 52 -0.84 -16.55 4.52
C PHE A 52 -2.07 -17.46 4.61
N SER A 53 -3.22 -16.87 4.95
CA SER A 53 -4.48 -17.62 5.02
C SER A 53 -4.65 -18.46 3.75
N LYS A 54 -5.27 -19.65 3.85
CA LYS A 54 -5.54 -20.52 2.67
C LYS A 54 -6.32 -19.82 1.54
N LYS A 55 -6.79 -18.59 1.74
CA LYS A 55 -7.47 -17.75 0.76
C LYS A 55 -6.50 -17.00 -0.18
N TYR A 56 -5.23 -16.86 0.19
CA TYR A 56 -4.24 -16.17 -0.64
C TYR A 56 -3.48 -17.18 -1.49
N ASP A 57 -3.64 -17.05 -2.80
CA ASP A 57 -2.94 -17.86 -3.79
C ASP A 57 -1.60 -17.21 -4.17
N LYS A 58 -0.78 -17.90 -4.96
CA LYS A 58 0.54 -17.44 -5.41
C LYS A 58 0.51 -16.17 -6.28
N ASN A 59 -0.67 -15.81 -6.74
CA ASN A 59 -0.89 -14.63 -7.59
C ASN A 59 -1.05 -13.33 -6.78
N TYR A 60 -1.13 -13.42 -5.46
CA TYR A 60 -1.12 -12.24 -4.59
C TYR A 60 0.30 -11.69 -4.46
N THR A 61 0.41 -10.39 -4.21
CA THR A 61 1.71 -9.71 -4.10
C THR A 61 1.75 -8.84 -2.86
N ILE A 62 2.84 -8.89 -2.11
CA ILE A 62 3.15 -7.94 -1.05
C ILE A 62 4.04 -6.85 -1.59
N GLN A 63 3.66 -5.61 -1.33
CA GLN A 63 4.43 -4.41 -1.64
C GLN A 63 4.75 -3.67 -0.36
N ILE A 64 6.00 -3.27 -0.19
CA ILE A 64 6.47 -2.48 0.96
C ILE A 64 6.81 -1.08 0.47
N PHE A 65 6.31 -0.08 1.20
CA PHE A 65 6.50 1.32 0.95
C PHE A 65 7.18 1.99 2.15
N ASN A 66 8.07 2.94 1.88
CA ASN A 66 8.53 3.85 2.91
C ASN A 66 7.43 4.88 3.26
N PHE A 67 7.65 5.68 4.30
CA PHE A 67 6.69 6.70 4.73
C PHE A 67 6.34 7.74 3.67
N LEU A 68 7.23 7.98 2.69
CA LEU A 68 6.96 8.89 1.56
C LEU A 68 6.12 8.26 0.45
N GLY A 69 5.71 7.00 0.60
CA GLY A 69 4.95 6.25 -0.41
C GLY A 69 5.80 5.70 -1.55
N LYS A 70 7.14 5.72 -1.44
CA LYS A 70 8.03 5.05 -2.41
C LYS A 70 8.02 3.55 -2.15
N LYS A 71 7.71 2.75 -3.18
CA LYS A 71 7.85 1.29 -3.14
C LYS A 71 9.33 0.92 -3.00
N VAL A 72 9.67 0.21 -1.94
CA VAL A 72 11.05 -0.22 -1.63
C VAL A 72 11.26 -1.71 -1.85
N TYR A 73 10.19 -2.50 -1.82
CA TYR A 73 10.27 -3.95 -2.04
C TYR A 73 8.94 -4.51 -2.53
N GLU A 74 9.01 -5.62 -3.26
CA GLU A 74 7.84 -6.34 -3.78
C GLU A 74 8.17 -7.82 -3.94
N PHE A 75 7.24 -8.69 -3.55
CA PHE A 75 7.34 -10.13 -3.80
C PHE A 75 5.95 -10.76 -3.94
N SER A 76 5.84 -11.77 -4.80
CA SER A 76 4.63 -12.59 -4.92
C SER A 76 4.58 -13.62 -3.80
N LEU A 77 3.37 -13.97 -3.37
CA LEU A 77 3.18 -15.09 -2.45
C LEU A 77 3.55 -16.38 -3.18
N GLY A 78 4.24 -17.29 -2.50
CA GLY A 78 4.76 -18.51 -3.12
C GLY A 78 5.07 -19.54 -2.05
N ASP A 79 5.74 -19.08 -1.01
CA ASP A 79 6.03 -19.80 0.22
C ASP A 79 5.07 -19.43 1.35
N GLN A 80 4.94 -20.32 2.35
CA GLN A 80 4.13 -20.06 3.55
C GLN A 80 4.72 -18.96 4.44
N LYS A 81 6.00 -18.63 4.24
CA LYS A 81 6.76 -17.68 5.05
C LYS A 81 7.74 -16.93 4.17
N TYR A 82 7.78 -15.60 4.28
CA TYR A 82 8.77 -14.75 3.63
C TYR A 82 9.55 -13.94 4.65
N ILE A 83 10.87 -13.92 4.50
CA ILE A 83 11.76 -13.10 5.34
C ILE A 83 12.35 -12.02 4.45
N VAL A 84 12.03 -10.76 4.76
CA VAL A 84 12.54 -9.60 4.06
C VAL A 84 13.71 -9.03 4.84
N ASN A 85 14.88 -8.95 4.20
CA ASN A 85 16.03 -8.26 4.75
C ASN A 85 15.81 -6.74 4.66
N ILE A 86 15.86 -6.06 5.80
CA ILE A 86 15.67 -4.62 5.94
C ILE A 86 16.92 -3.95 6.55
N SER A 87 18.08 -4.61 6.50
CA SER A 87 19.31 -4.13 7.11
C SER A 87 19.78 -2.79 6.54
N ASP A 88 19.42 -2.51 5.29
CA ASP A 88 19.73 -1.28 4.54
C ASP A 88 18.60 -0.24 4.60
N TYR A 89 17.55 -0.50 5.38
CA TYR A 89 16.40 0.39 5.47
C TYR A 89 16.70 1.48 6.51
N PHE A 90 16.35 2.73 6.17
CA PHE A 90 16.40 3.82 7.13
C PHE A 90 15.36 3.62 8.24
N ARG A 91 15.68 4.09 9.43
CA ARG A 91 14.75 4.10 10.56
C ARG A 91 13.48 4.88 10.24
N GLY A 92 12.34 4.36 10.69
CA GLY A 92 11.06 4.99 10.43
C GLY A 92 9.93 3.98 10.26
N ILE A 93 8.79 4.49 9.78
CA ILE A 93 7.59 3.69 9.53
C ILE A 93 7.57 3.23 8.08
N TYR A 94 7.25 1.95 7.90
CA TYR A 94 7.01 1.33 6.61
C TYR A 94 5.60 0.78 6.58
N ILE A 95 5.01 0.80 5.40
CA ILE A 95 3.67 0.27 5.14
C ILE A 95 3.80 -0.91 4.18
N PHE A 96 3.20 -2.04 4.52
CA PHE A 96 3.02 -3.12 3.57
C PHE A 96 1.58 -3.14 3.06
N GLN A 97 1.41 -3.60 1.83
CA GLN A 97 0.11 -3.81 1.19
C GLN A 97 0.13 -5.20 0.55
N LEU A 98 -0.84 -6.03 0.91
CA LEU A 98 -1.15 -7.26 0.19
C LEU A 98 -2.15 -6.91 -0.92
N ARG A 99 -1.82 -7.26 -2.15
CA ARG A 99 -2.62 -6.99 -3.35
C ARG A 99 -3.06 -8.27 -4.01
N ASP A 100 -4.30 -8.27 -4.47
CA ASP A 100 -4.84 -9.33 -5.32
C ASP A 100 -4.27 -9.24 -6.76
N PRO A 101 -4.52 -10.25 -7.62
CA PRO A 101 -4.05 -10.23 -9.01
C PRO A 101 -4.66 -9.10 -9.87
N LYS A 102 -5.75 -8.48 -9.40
CA LYS A 102 -6.39 -7.33 -10.05
C LYS A 102 -5.81 -5.99 -9.56
N GLY A 103 -4.83 -6.04 -8.65
CA GLY A 103 -4.15 -4.88 -8.07
C GLY A 103 -4.91 -4.23 -6.91
N GLN A 104 -6.03 -4.79 -6.45
CA GLN A 104 -6.79 -4.28 -5.31
C GLN A 104 -6.06 -4.61 -4.01
N ILE A 105 -6.05 -3.66 -3.08
CA ILE A 105 -5.47 -3.86 -1.76
C ILE A 105 -6.47 -4.69 -0.95
N VAL A 106 -6.06 -5.90 -0.56
CA VAL A 106 -6.86 -6.80 0.27
C VAL A 106 -6.52 -6.68 1.75
N GLU A 107 -5.27 -6.33 2.06
CA GLU A 107 -4.81 -6.12 3.42
C GLU A 107 -3.66 -5.11 3.41
N SER A 108 -3.48 -4.40 4.53
CA SER A 108 -2.35 -3.51 4.72
C SER A 108 -2.02 -3.38 6.20
N GLY A 109 -0.76 -3.09 6.50
CA GLY A 109 -0.32 -2.84 7.86
C GLY A 109 0.95 -2.00 7.89
N LYS A 110 1.35 -1.60 9.10
CA LYS A 110 2.55 -0.79 9.32
C LYS A 110 3.51 -1.48 10.28
N PHE A 111 4.80 -1.32 10.03
CA PHE A 111 5.86 -1.76 10.93
C PHE A 111 6.92 -0.67 11.07
N GLN A 112 7.61 -0.67 12.21
CA GLN A 112 8.66 0.28 12.53
C GLN A 112 10.04 -0.36 12.34
N VAL A 113 10.96 0.37 11.73
CA VAL A 113 12.38 0.02 11.67
C VAL A 113 13.14 0.91 12.67
N ASN A 114 13.92 0.31 13.58
CA ASN A 114 14.52 1.03 14.73
C ASN A 114 16.05 1.10 14.75
N LYS A 115 16.72 0.63 13.70
CA LYS A 115 18.18 0.70 13.58
C LYS A 115 18.72 2.15 13.60
#